data_AF-A0A351T8Z4-F1
#
_entry.id   AF-A0A351T8Z4-F1
#
_cell.length_a   1.000
_cell.length_b   1.000
_cell.length_c   1.000
_cell.angle_alpha   90.00
_cell.angle_beta   90.00
_cell.angle_gamma   90.00
#
_symmetry.space_group_name_H-M   'P 1'
#
loop_
_entity.id
_entity.type
_entity.pdbx_description
1 polymer ?
#
loop_
_entity_poly.entity_id
_entity_poly.type
_entity_poly.pdbx_seq_one_letter_code
_entity_poly.pdbx_strand_id
1 'polypeptide(L)'
;MKRAEKRAHLIDVAAELFNRYGYHAAGIDRVIAEAGIAKTTLYRHFKSKEDLIVAALRRMDERFRTEMQQFVAQATPDPKQRILATFDFL
;
A
#
# COMPACT_ATOMS: atom_id res chain seq x y z
N MET A 1 10.75 6.17 -16.75
CA MET A 1 9.53 5.98 -15.93
C MET A 1 8.59 7.17 -16.08
N LYS A 2 7.36 6.91 -16.52
CA LYS A 2 6.29 7.92 -16.69
C LYS A 2 5.86 8.49 -15.33
N ARG A 3 5.23 9.66 -15.32
CA ARG A 3 4.80 10.35 -14.07
C ARG A 3 3.89 9.48 -13.20
N ALA A 4 2.96 8.73 -13.80
CA ALA A 4 2.06 7.83 -13.09
C ALA A 4 2.82 6.66 -12.42
N GLU A 5 3.78 6.08 -13.12
CA GLU A 5 4.64 5.00 -12.58
C GLU A 5 5.45 5.50 -11.38
N LYS A 6 6.03 6.72 -11.45
CA LYS A 6 6.75 7.32 -10.29
C LYS A 6 5.87 7.50 -9.07
N ARG A 7 4.62 7.91 -9.28
CA ARG A 7 3.65 8.04 -8.19
C ARG A 7 3.32 6.68 -7.58
N ALA A 8 3.06 5.66 -8.41
CA ALA A 8 2.77 4.31 -7.93
C ALA A 8 3.95 3.74 -7.12
N HIS A 9 5.16 3.81 -7.67
CA HIS A 9 6.37 3.35 -6.98
C HIS A 9 6.59 4.05 -5.63
N LEU A 10 6.39 5.37 -5.57
CA LEU A 10 6.48 6.12 -4.32
C LEU A 10 5.44 5.65 -3.28
N ILE A 11 4.21 5.34 -3.71
CA ILE A 11 3.17 4.81 -2.81
C ILE A 11 3.56 3.43 -2.29
N ASP A 12 4.08 2.56 -3.16
CA ASP A 12 4.46 1.19 -2.81
C ASP A 12 5.60 1.19 -1.77
N VAL A 13 6.66 1.97 -2.01
CA VAL A 13 7.77 2.14 -1.05
C VAL A 13 7.28 2.74 0.27
N ALA A 14 6.41 3.76 0.22
CA ALA A 14 5.86 4.35 1.42
C ALA A 14 5.02 3.35 2.23
N ALA A 15 4.20 2.53 1.57
CA ALA A 15 3.40 1.50 2.22
C ALA A 15 4.28 0.48 2.97
N GLU A 16 5.35 0.00 2.34
CA GLU A 16 6.29 -0.92 2.97
C GLU A 16 6.98 -0.31 4.20
N LEU A 17 7.45 0.93 4.08
CA LEU A 17 8.14 1.62 5.16
C LEU A 17 7.21 1.95 6.33
N PHE A 18 5.99 2.42 6.04
CA PHE A 18 4.99 2.71 7.08
C PHE A 18 4.51 1.44 7.77
N ASN A 19 4.36 0.33 7.05
CA ASN A 19 4.02 -0.96 7.64
C ASN A 19 5.14 -1.51 8.52
N ARG A 20 6.41 -1.44 8.06
CA ARG A 20 7.55 -1.99 8.79
C ARG A 20 7.97 -1.17 10.00
N TYR A 21 7.98 0.16 9.89
CA TYR A 21 8.54 1.05 10.91
C TYR A 21 7.48 1.86 11.65
N GLY A 22 6.24 1.87 11.17
CA GLY A 22 5.19 2.76 11.67
C GLY A 22 5.26 4.17 11.06
N TYR A 23 4.12 4.84 11.03
CA TYR A 23 3.96 6.16 10.40
C TYR A 23 4.93 7.21 10.96
N HIS A 24 5.04 7.32 12.28
CA HIS A 24 5.86 8.37 12.90
C HIS A 24 7.37 8.13 12.72
N ALA A 25 7.84 6.87 12.80
CA ALA A 25 9.26 6.56 12.69
C ALA A 25 9.79 6.59 11.24
N ALA A 26 8.95 6.34 10.24
CA ALA A 26 9.33 6.50 8.84
C ALA A 26 9.15 7.97 8.39
N GLY A 27 10.23 8.75 8.42
CA GLY A 27 10.26 10.13 7.92
C GLY A 27 10.22 10.22 6.39
N ILE A 28 9.83 11.39 5.86
CA ILE A 28 9.81 11.61 4.40
C ILE A 28 11.19 11.43 3.75
N ASP A 29 12.27 11.79 4.45
CA ASP A 29 13.62 11.66 3.89
C ASP A 29 14.02 10.19 3.70
N ARG A 30 13.59 9.27 4.59
CA ARG A 30 13.77 7.83 4.38
C ARG A 30 12.99 7.34 3.16
N VAL A 31 11.72 7.75 3.02
CA VAL A 31 10.91 7.37 1.86
C VAL A 31 11.55 7.84 0.55
N ILE A 32 12.06 9.08 0.52
CA ILE A 32 12.74 9.66 -0.64
C ILE A 32 13.99 8.85 -1.00
N ALA A 33 14.81 8.50 -0.01
CA ALA A 33 16.03 7.72 -0.20
C ALA A 33 15.73 6.32 -0.75
N GLU A 34 14.78 5.60 -0.13
CA GLU A 34 14.42 4.23 -0.52
C GLU A 34 13.70 4.19 -1.87
N ALA A 35 12.88 5.19 -2.19
CA ALA A 35 12.21 5.30 -3.49
C ALA A 35 13.12 5.82 -4.61
N GLY A 36 14.35 6.24 -4.29
CA GLY A 36 15.31 6.76 -5.28
C GLY A 36 14.79 7.99 -6.05
N ILE A 37 13.99 8.85 -5.41
CA ILE A 37 13.41 10.05 -6.05
C ILE A 37 13.97 11.33 -5.43
N ALA A 38 13.87 12.44 -6.16
CA ALA A 38 14.16 13.75 -5.60
C ALA A 38 13.03 14.24 -4.68
N LYS A 39 13.37 15.00 -3.63
CA LYS A 39 12.41 15.64 -2.70
C LYS A 39 11.36 16.48 -3.43
N THR A 40 11.76 17.24 -4.45
CA THR A 40 10.84 18.03 -5.30
C THR A 40 9.86 17.16 -6.07
N THR A 41 10.25 15.93 -6.43
CA THR A 41 9.34 14.97 -7.09
C THR A 41 8.30 14.45 -6.11
N LEU A 42 8.66 14.13 -4.87
CA LEU A 42 7.69 13.75 -3.83
C LEU A 42 6.63 14.84 -3.65
N TYR A 43 7.06 16.09 -3.42
CA TYR A 43 6.14 17.19 -3.14
C TYR A 43 5.29 17.62 -4.34
N ARG A 44 5.68 17.26 -5.56
CA ARG A 44 4.83 17.41 -6.76
C ARG A 44 3.69 16.38 -6.81
N HIS A 45 3.82 15.26 -6.10
CA HIS A 45 2.80 14.21 -6.04
C HIS A 45 1.94 14.27 -4.77
N PHE A 46 2.52 14.67 -3.64
CA PHE A 46 1.87 14.69 -2.33
C PHE A 46 2.22 15.99 -1.61
N LYS A 47 1.23 16.73 -1.09
CA LYS A 47 1.50 18.02 -0.45
C LYS A 47 2.07 17.85 0.96
N SER A 48 1.79 16.72 1.58
CA SER A 48 2.19 16.41 2.95
C SER A 48 2.55 14.93 3.13
N LYS A 49 3.08 14.59 4.30
CA LYS A 49 3.33 13.19 4.69
C LYS A 49 2.00 12.47 4.94
N GLU A 50 1.01 13.20 5.44
CA GLU A 50 -0.36 12.77 5.68
C GLU A 50 -1.03 12.31 4.37
N ASP A 51 -0.88 13.08 3.28
CA ASP A 51 -1.41 12.71 1.96
C ASP A 51 -0.78 11.40 1.46
N LEU A 52 0.51 11.21 1.73
CA LEU A 52 1.26 10.02 1.32
C LEU A 52 0.82 8.78 2.11
N ILE A 53 0.64 8.88 3.43
CA ILE A 53 0.15 7.73 4.23
C ILE A 53 -1.28 7.36 3.83
N VAL A 54 -2.17 8.32 3.54
CA VAL A 54 -3.53 8.01 3.06
C VAL A 54 -3.46 7.21 1.75
N ALA A 55 -2.59 7.60 0.82
CA ALA A 55 -2.42 6.86 -0.43
C ALA A 55 -1.80 5.46 -0.22
N ALA A 56 -0.82 5.35 0.69
CA ALA A 56 -0.20 4.09 1.06
C ALA A 56 -1.21 3.13 1.72
N LEU A 57 -2.02 3.60 2.67
CA LEU A 57 -3.06 2.81 3.31
C LEU A 57 -4.10 2.31 2.31
N ARG A 58 -4.53 3.15 1.35
CA ARG A 58 -5.42 2.72 0.26
C ARG A 58 -4.80 1.62 -0.58
N ARG A 59 -3.51 1.73 -0.93
CA ARG A 59 -2.79 0.69 -1.68
C ARG A 59 -2.72 -0.62 -0.90
N MET A 60 -2.44 -0.56 0.40
CA MET A 60 -2.40 -1.75 1.27
C MET A 60 -3.76 -2.43 1.35
N ASP A 61 -4.82 -1.64 1.56
CA ASP A 61 -6.20 -2.10 1.63
C ASP A 61 -6.70 -2.70 0.31
N GLU A 62 -6.41 -2.06 -0.83
CA GLU A 62 -6.70 -2.61 -2.16
C GLU A 62 -6.00 -3.96 -2.38
N ARG A 63 -4.72 -4.07 -2.00
CA ARG A 63 -3.97 -5.32 -2.12
C ARG A 63 -4.56 -6.41 -1.24
N PHE A 64 -4.77 -6.12 0.04
CA PHE A 64 -5.36 -7.05 1.01
C PHE A 64 -6.72 -7.58 0.54
N ARG A 65 -7.63 -6.68 0.11
CA ARG A 65 -8.95 -7.10 -0.38
C ARG A 65 -8.85 -7.95 -1.63
N THR A 66 -7.96 -7.60 -2.56
CA THR A 66 -7.77 -8.37 -3.80
C THR A 66 -7.30 -9.78 -3.49
N GLU A 67 -6.29 -9.92 -2.63
CA GLU A 67 -5.73 -11.20 -2.20
C GLU A 67 -6.77 -12.05 -1.45
N MET A 68 -7.48 -11.44 -0.49
CA MET A 68 -8.55 -12.11 0.25
C MET A 68 -9.69 -12.58 -0.68
N GLN A 69 -10.13 -11.73 -1.62
CA GLN A 69 -11.18 -12.09 -2.58
C GLN A 69 -10.75 -13.27 -3.47
N GLN A 70 -9.50 -13.28 -3.92
CA GLN A 70 -8.94 -14.39 -4.70
C GLN A 70 -8.87 -15.67 -3.88
N PHE A 71 -8.39 -15.60 -2.64
CA PHE A 71 -8.33 -16.74 -1.72
C PHE A 71 -9.72 -17.36 -1.51
N VAL A 72 -10.71 -16.54 -1.14
CA VAL A 72 -12.09 -16.98 -0.89
C VAL A 72 -12.75 -17.54 -2.15
N ALA A 73 -12.51 -16.93 -3.32
CA ALA A 73 -13.05 -17.41 -4.58
C ALA A 73 -12.54 -18.80 -4.97
N GLN A 74 -11.30 -19.13 -4.58
CA GLN A 74 -10.64 -20.40 -4.87
C GLN A 74 -10.92 -21.48 -3.81
N ALA A 75 -11.29 -21.11 -2.58
CA ALA A 75 -11.47 -22.05 -1.47
C ALA A 75 -12.68 -22.99 -1.66
N THR A 76 -13.83 -22.48 -2.09
CA THR A 76 -15.08 -23.26 -2.15
C THR A 76 -16.17 -22.58 -3.01
N PRO A 77 -17.04 -23.34 -3.69
CA PRO A 77 -18.22 -22.79 -4.35
C PRO A 77 -19.39 -22.49 -3.40
N ASP A 78 -19.42 -23.03 -2.17
CA ASP A 78 -20.50 -22.79 -1.19
C ASP A 78 -20.41 -21.36 -0.59
N PRO A 79 -21.42 -20.49 -0.78
CA PRO A 79 -21.43 -19.13 -0.23
C PRO A 79 -21.26 -19.06 1.30
N LYS A 80 -21.77 -20.04 2.06
CA LYS A 80 -21.63 -20.02 3.53
C LYS A 80 -20.19 -20.31 3.94
N GLN A 81 -19.55 -21.29 3.29
CA GLN A 81 -18.16 -21.62 3.58
C GLN A 81 -17.20 -20.52 3.13
N ARG A 82 -17.54 -19.71 2.12
CA ARG A 82 -16.76 -18.52 1.73
C ARG A 82 -16.62 -17.49 2.85
N ILE A 83 -17.65 -17.32 3.68
CA ILE A 83 -17.58 -16.44 4.86
C ILE A 83 -16.59 -16.99 5.89
N LEU A 84 -16.55 -18.31 6.07
CA LEU A 84 -15.60 -18.93 6.99
C LEU A 84 -14.17 -18.87 6.44
N ALA A 85 -14.00 -19.02 5.12
CA ALA A 85 -12.69 -18.92 4.46
C ALA A 85 -12.03 -17.54 4.61
N THR A 86 -12.76 -16.46 4.95
CA THR A 86 -12.09 -15.18 5.25
C THR A 86 -11.24 -15.25 6.51
N PHE A 87 -11.59 -16.12 7.48
CA PHE A 87 -10.80 -16.30 8.70
C PHE A 87 -9.54 -17.12 8.46
N ASP A 88 -9.54 -18.03 7.48
CA ASP A 88 -8.36 -18.81 7.09
C ASP A 88 -7.31 -17.97 6.33
N PHE A 89 -7.69 -16.77 5.87
CA PHE A 89 -6.79 -15.82 5.21
C PHE A 89 -6.00 -14.92 6.19
N LEU A 90 -6.51 -14.73 7.41
CA LEU A 90 -5.92 -13.84 8.43
C LEU A 90 -4.75 -14.49 9.16
#